data_AF-R7ZK91-F1
#
_entry.id   AF-R7ZK91-F1
#
_cell.length_a   1.000
_cell.length_b   1.000
_cell.length_c   1.000
_cell.angle_alpha   90.00
_cell.angle_beta   90.00
_cell.angle_gamma   90.00
#
_symmetry.space_group_name_H-M   'P 1'
#
loop_
_entity.id
_entity.type
_entity.pdbx_description
1 polymer ?
#
loop_
_entity_poly.entity_id
_entity_poly.type
_entity_poly.pdbx_seq_one_letter_code
_entity_poly.pdbx_strand_id
1 'polypeptide(L)'
;MLKRYRLKEIVLIVAGLSVPNMHYFSNIKHFKCVKVPAKTIILAKSGRSGTEKKIYQCETEVCIANDNVAIIPNESIILSDYLLHYLNWYQLGNDWQHLSHLTVDVPGIEMQTKIVQLLNAMQLLIKNRDSLITLVEDLPQHFNDISMQAESHTRHLNLGFDQVQNCYISLLHKIFKGDLFKEIQQPDNFIEQLCKKNMSQC
;
A
#
# COMPACT_ATOMS: atom_id res chain seq x y z
N MET A 1 -9.91 16.48 -34.86
CA MET A 1 -11.36 16.38 -35.18
C MET A 1 -12.00 15.40 -34.20
N LEU A 2 -13.05 15.81 -33.49
CA LEU A 2 -13.83 14.95 -32.59
C LEU A 2 -14.92 14.26 -33.39
N LYS A 3 -15.18 12.98 -33.10
CA LYS A 3 -16.29 12.22 -33.69
C LYS A 3 -17.18 11.68 -32.58
N ARG A 4 -18.49 11.85 -32.71
CA ARG A 4 -19.47 11.35 -31.75
C ARG A 4 -19.86 9.92 -32.10
N TYR A 5 -19.81 9.02 -31.13
CA TYR A 5 -20.21 7.63 -31.27
C TYR A 5 -21.19 7.25 -30.16
N ARG A 6 -22.06 6.28 -30.42
CA ARG A 6 -22.68 5.50 -29.33
C ARG A 6 -21.65 4.49 -28.85
N LEU A 7 -21.54 4.28 -27.55
CA LEU A 7 -20.51 3.44 -26.97
C LEU A 7 -20.53 2.02 -27.57
N LYS A 8 -21.72 1.44 -27.76
CA LYS A 8 -21.92 0.13 -28.39
C LYS A 8 -21.41 0.00 -29.85
N GLU A 9 -21.13 1.11 -30.52
CA GLU A 9 -20.58 1.12 -31.89
C GLU A 9 -19.06 0.97 -31.89
N ILE A 10 -18.41 1.27 -30.76
CA ILE A 10 -16.95 1.32 -30.64
C ILE A 10 -16.41 0.36 -29.58
N VAL A 11 -17.28 -0.34 -28.86
CA VAL A 11 -16.91 -1.40 -27.91
C VAL A 11 -17.87 -2.59 -28.02
N LEU A 12 -17.37 -3.78 -27.71
CA LEU A 12 -18.19 -4.96 -27.46
C LEU A 12 -18.43 -5.10 -25.95
N ILE A 13 -19.70 -5.05 -25.54
CA ILE A 13 -20.10 -5.25 -24.14
C ILE A 13 -20.51 -6.70 -23.96
N VAL A 14 -19.75 -7.43 -23.14
CA VAL A 14 -20.01 -8.81 -22.75
C VAL A 14 -20.50 -8.81 -21.31
N ALA A 15 -21.81 -8.93 -21.12
CA ALA A 15 -22.37 -9.19 -19.80
C ALA A 15 -22.38 -10.71 -19.57
N GLY A 16 -21.97 -11.16 -18.38
CA GLY A 16 -22.23 -12.52 -17.93
C GLY A 16 -23.73 -12.81 -17.99
N LEU A 17 -24.17 -13.55 -19.01
CA LEU A 17 -25.58 -13.87 -19.22
C LEU A 17 -26.10 -14.73 -18.07
N SER A 18 -26.83 -14.11 -17.13
CA SER A 18 -27.90 -14.79 -16.42
C SER A 18 -29.20 -14.61 -17.22
N VAL A 19 -29.39 -15.43 -18.26
CA VAL A 19 -30.70 -15.60 -18.91
C VAL A 19 -30.98 -17.11 -19.07
N PRO A 20 -32.14 -17.61 -18.62
CA PRO A 20 -32.50 -19.02 -18.68
C PRO A 20 -33.11 -19.31 -20.05
N ASN A 21 -32.29 -19.66 -21.05
CA ASN A 21 -32.80 -20.41 -22.21
C ASN A 21 -31.62 -20.96 -23.00
N MET A 22 -31.10 -22.09 -22.54
CA MET A 22 -30.39 -23.02 -23.40
C MET A 22 -30.66 -24.43 -22.84
N HIS A 23 -31.64 -25.08 -23.44
CA HIS A 23 -32.03 -26.47 -23.18
C HIS A 23 -31.00 -27.43 -23.77
N TYR A 24 -29.75 -27.40 -23.34
CA TYR A 24 -28.80 -28.49 -23.59
C TYR A 24 -27.79 -28.53 -22.45
N PHE A 25 -27.52 -29.74 -21.94
CA PHE A 25 -26.62 -30.10 -20.84
C PHE A 25 -27.25 -30.15 -19.43
N SER A 26 -27.84 -31.31 -19.15
CA SER A 26 -27.99 -31.88 -17.81
C SER A 26 -26.62 -32.19 -17.18
N ASN A 27 -26.48 -31.88 -15.88
CA ASN A 27 -25.58 -32.51 -14.91
C ASN A 27 -24.11 -32.11 -14.77
N ILE A 28 -23.73 -30.83 -14.91
CA ILE A 28 -22.54 -30.30 -14.23
C ILE A 28 -22.82 -28.87 -13.77
N LYS A 29 -22.51 -28.54 -12.51
CA LYS A 29 -22.51 -27.15 -11.99
C LYS A 29 -21.42 -26.35 -12.71
N HIS A 30 -21.67 -25.92 -13.93
CA HIS A 30 -20.71 -25.19 -14.74
C HIS A 30 -20.67 -23.73 -14.30
N PHE A 31 -19.56 -23.33 -13.66
CA PHE A 31 -19.16 -21.92 -13.66
C PHE A 31 -18.95 -21.51 -15.12
N LYS A 32 -19.97 -20.88 -15.72
CA LYS A 32 -19.89 -20.31 -17.06
C LYS A 32 -18.98 -19.10 -16.95
N CYS A 33 -17.73 -19.27 -17.35
CA CYS A 33 -16.72 -18.22 -17.35
C CYS A 33 -16.42 -17.84 -18.80
N VAL A 34 -16.38 -16.55 -19.11
CA VAL A 34 -16.14 -16.05 -20.46
C VAL A 34 -14.72 -15.53 -20.55
N LYS A 35 -13.95 -16.05 -21.51
CA LYS A 35 -12.60 -15.54 -21.79
C LYS A 35 -12.67 -14.19 -22.50
N VAL A 36 -11.89 -13.24 -22.03
CA VAL A 36 -11.78 -11.90 -22.61
C VAL A 36 -10.30 -11.54 -22.80
N PRO A 37 -9.95 -10.85 -23.90
CA PRO A 37 -8.56 -10.55 -24.22
C PRO A 37 -7.94 -9.53 -23.26
N ALA A 38 -6.62 -9.36 -23.33
CA ALA A 38 -5.94 -8.24 -22.71
C ALA A 38 -6.55 -6.89 -23.15
N LYS A 39 -6.35 -5.85 -22.34
CA LYS A 39 -6.93 -4.50 -22.49
C LYS A 39 -8.46 -4.40 -22.35
N THR A 40 -9.13 -5.51 -22.05
CA THR A 40 -10.54 -5.49 -21.67
C THR A 40 -10.72 -4.73 -20.37
N ILE A 41 -11.70 -3.83 -20.32
CA ILE A 41 -12.12 -3.15 -19.10
C ILE A 41 -13.20 -4.00 -18.44
N ILE A 42 -12.99 -4.36 -17.18
CA ILE A 42 -13.96 -5.11 -16.38
C ILE A 42 -14.60 -4.18 -15.36
N LEU A 43 -15.92 -4.27 -15.32
CA LEU A 43 -16.77 -3.64 -14.32
C LEU A 43 -17.23 -4.73 -13.37
N ALA A 44 -16.65 -4.75 -12.17
CA ALA A 44 -17.03 -5.70 -11.13
C ALA A 44 -17.96 -5.07 -10.10
N LYS A 45 -18.99 -5.83 -9.74
CA LYS A 45 -19.87 -5.50 -8.62
C LYS A 45 -19.20 -5.99 -7.33
N SER A 46 -18.72 -5.09 -6.48
CA SER A 46 -18.15 -5.47 -5.19
C SER A 46 -19.14 -5.24 -4.04
N GLY A 47 -19.30 -6.24 -3.17
CA GLY A 47 -20.07 -6.17 -1.93
C GLY A 47 -21.49 -6.77 -1.95
N ARG A 48 -22.00 -7.14 -0.77
CA ARG A 48 -23.36 -7.70 -0.57
C ARG A 48 -24.49 -6.72 -0.91
N SER A 49 -24.23 -5.41 -0.89
CA SER A 49 -25.19 -4.34 -1.25
C SER A 49 -25.15 -3.95 -2.73
N GLY A 50 -24.09 -4.31 -3.47
CA GLY A 50 -23.94 -3.97 -4.88
C GLY A 50 -23.64 -2.51 -5.21
N THR A 51 -23.32 -1.69 -4.20
CA THR A 51 -23.15 -0.24 -4.33
C THR A 51 -21.72 0.19 -4.67
N GLU A 52 -20.70 -0.59 -4.29
CA GLU A 52 -19.31 -0.29 -4.63
C GLU A 52 -18.90 -1.03 -5.90
N LYS A 53 -18.56 -0.27 -6.93
CA LYS A 53 -18.22 -0.79 -8.26
C LYS A 53 -16.76 -0.52 -8.52
N LYS A 54 -16.02 -1.56 -8.89
CA LYS A 54 -14.61 -1.43 -9.25
C LYS A 54 -14.46 -1.57 -10.76
N ILE A 55 -13.72 -0.62 -11.35
CA ILE A 55 -13.35 -0.62 -12.75
C ILE A 55 -11.86 -0.95 -12.81
N TYR A 56 -11.49 -1.94 -13.61
CA TYR A 56 -10.10 -2.31 -13.85
C TYR A 56 -9.90 -2.73 -15.29
N GLN A 57 -8.65 -2.65 -15.75
CA GLN A 57 -8.26 -3.09 -17.09
C GLN A 57 -7.35 -4.31 -16.97
N CYS A 58 -7.57 -5.29 -17.84
CA CYS A 58 -6.78 -6.51 -17.87
C CYS A 58 -5.46 -6.29 -18.58
N GLU A 59 -4.35 -6.70 -17.98
CA GLU A 59 -3.05 -6.71 -18.65
C GLU A 59 -2.88 -7.91 -19.58
N THR A 60 -3.54 -9.02 -19.25
CA THR A 60 -3.47 -10.30 -19.96
C THR A 60 -4.87 -10.82 -20.29
N GLU A 61 -4.96 -11.90 -21.07
CA GLU A 61 -6.22 -12.61 -21.27
C GLU A 61 -6.70 -13.18 -19.93
N VAL A 62 -7.95 -12.90 -19.58
CA VAL A 62 -8.56 -13.36 -18.32
C VAL A 62 -9.93 -13.97 -18.56
N CYS A 63 -10.39 -14.76 -17.60
CA CYS A 63 -11.72 -15.33 -17.62
C CYS A 63 -12.60 -14.62 -16.60
N ILE A 64 -13.74 -14.09 -17.06
CA ILE A 64 -14.68 -13.34 -16.21
C ILE A 64 -15.86 -14.21 -15.78
N ALA A 65 -16.22 -14.08 -14.50
CA ALA A 65 -17.43 -14.69 -13.92
C ALA A 65 -18.71 -13.94 -14.34
N ASN A 66 -19.86 -14.59 -14.14
CA ASN A 66 -21.16 -14.12 -14.63
C ASN A 66 -21.66 -12.80 -14.01
N ASP A 67 -21.11 -12.39 -12.87
CA ASP A 67 -21.47 -11.18 -12.14
C ASP A 67 -20.70 -9.93 -12.59
N ASN A 68 -19.78 -10.09 -13.55
CA ASN A 68 -18.97 -9.01 -14.11
C ASN A 68 -19.42 -8.65 -15.53
N VAL A 69 -19.19 -7.39 -15.89
CA VAL A 69 -19.37 -6.90 -17.27
C VAL A 69 -17.99 -6.61 -17.86
N ALA A 70 -17.69 -7.19 -19.00
CA ALA A 70 -16.50 -6.87 -19.79
C ALA A 70 -16.85 -5.89 -20.92
N ILE A 71 -16.00 -4.89 -21.10
CA ILE A 71 -16.04 -3.94 -22.20
C ILE A 71 -14.75 -4.13 -22.99
N ILE A 72 -14.88 -4.63 -24.22
CA ILE A 72 -13.77 -4.87 -25.13
C ILE A 72 -13.75 -3.73 -26.14
N PRO A 73 -12.81 -2.77 -26.03
CA PRO A 73 -12.74 -1.62 -26.93
C PRO A 73 -12.28 -2.04 -28.33
N ASN A 74 -12.78 -1.35 -29.35
CA ASN A 74 -12.20 -1.41 -30.69
C ASN A 74 -11.00 -0.46 -30.75
N GLU A 75 -9.80 -1.00 -30.55
CA GLU A 75 -8.52 -0.26 -30.51
C GLU A 75 -8.22 0.58 -31.77
N SER A 76 -8.89 0.31 -32.91
CA SER A 76 -8.74 1.16 -34.10
C SER A 76 -9.51 2.49 -34.00
N ILE A 77 -10.43 2.61 -33.03
CA ILE A 77 -11.30 3.77 -32.84
C ILE A 77 -11.07 4.40 -31.47
N ILE A 78 -10.98 3.58 -30.43
CA ILE A 78 -10.82 4.03 -29.04
C ILE A 78 -9.81 3.14 -28.31
N LEU A 79 -8.81 3.78 -27.69
CA LEU A 79 -7.81 3.09 -26.88
C LEU A 79 -8.43 2.66 -25.55
N SER A 80 -8.12 1.45 -25.09
CA SER A 80 -8.53 0.95 -23.77
C SER A 80 -8.20 1.92 -22.64
N ASP A 81 -6.97 2.45 -22.63
CA ASP A 81 -6.49 3.31 -21.55
C ASP A 81 -7.24 4.65 -21.51
N TYR A 82 -7.58 5.17 -22.69
CA TYR A 82 -8.38 6.39 -22.82
C TYR A 82 -9.81 6.14 -22.32
N LEU A 83 -10.42 5.03 -22.75
CA LEU A 83 -11.75 4.64 -22.32
C LEU A 83 -11.80 4.40 -20.81
N LEU A 84 -10.76 3.81 -20.21
CA LEU A 84 -10.67 3.61 -18.77
C LEU A 84 -10.75 4.93 -18.01
N HIS A 85 -9.95 5.93 -18.40
CA HIS A 85 -10.01 7.27 -17.81
C HIS A 85 -11.38 7.92 -17.97
N TYR A 86 -12.00 7.77 -19.14
CA TYR A 86 -13.35 8.27 -19.39
C TYR A 86 -14.40 7.62 -18.48
N LEU A 87 -14.39 6.29 -18.34
CA LEU A 87 -15.35 5.56 -17.50
C LEU A 87 -15.16 5.86 -16.02
N ASN A 88 -13.92 6.07 -15.58
CA ASN A 88 -13.62 6.51 -14.22
C ASN A 88 -14.17 7.92 -13.93
N TRP A 89 -14.06 8.85 -14.90
CA TRP A 89 -14.63 10.19 -14.78
C TRP A 89 -16.17 10.19 -14.85
N TYR A 90 -16.76 9.38 -15.74
CA TYR A 90 -18.20 9.35 -15.97
C TYR A 90 -19.01 8.82 -14.78
N GLN A 91 -18.36 8.16 -13.80
CA GLN A 91 -18.98 7.63 -12.59
C GLN A 91 -20.25 6.83 -12.87
N LEU A 92 -20.08 5.69 -13.52
CA LEU A 92 -21.18 4.81 -13.89
C LEU A 92 -22.08 4.50 -12.69
N GLY A 93 -23.30 5.02 -12.73
CA GLY A 93 -24.34 4.79 -11.72
C GLY A 93 -24.72 3.31 -11.60
N ASN A 94 -25.73 3.00 -10.79
CA ASN A 94 -26.07 1.60 -10.44
C ASN A 94 -26.46 0.71 -11.64
N ASP A 95 -26.91 1.29 -12.75
CA ASP A 95 -27.44 0.53 -13.89
C ASP A 95 -26.54 0.57 -15.12
N TRP A 96 -25.73 -0.48 -15.26
CA TRP A 96 -24.89 -0.75 -16.43
C TRP A 96 -25.69 -0.95 -17.73
N GLN A 97 -27.00 -1.18 -17.61
CA GLN A 97 -27.91 -1.38 -18.72
C GLN A 97 -27.96 -0.16 -19.67
N HIS A 98 -27.58 1.02 -19.18
CA HIS A 98 -27.55 2.24 -19.98
C HIS A 98 -26.23 2.47 -20.75
N LEU A 99 -25.19 1.65 -20.50
CA LEU A 99 -23.90 1.76 -21.21
C LEU A 99 -24.07 1.68 -22.74
N SER A 100 -24.99 0.84 -23.21
CA SER A 100 -25.27 0.66 -24.64
C SER A 100 -25.82 1.92 -25.32
N HIS A 101 -26.40 2.84 -24.54
CA HIS A 101 -27.03 4.07 -25.01
C HIS A 101 -26.16 5.31 -24.81
N LEU A 102 -25.04 5.18 -24.09
CA LEU A 102 -24.12 6.28 -23.83
C LEU A 102 -23.52 6.81 -25.13
N THR A 103 -23.55 8.12 -25.33
CA THR A 103 -22.84 8.78 -26.43
C THR A 103 -21.57 9.43 -25.92
N VAL A 104 -20.48 9.24 -26.65
CA VAL A 104 -19.15 9.75 -26.31
C VAL A 104 -18.53 10.46 -27.51
N ASP A 105 -17.92 11.61 -27.24
CA ASP A 105 -17.12 12.34 -28.21
C ASP A 105 -15.67 11.85 -28.16
N VAL A 106 -15.25 11.17 -29.22
CA VAL A 106 -13.95 10.47 -29.28
C VAL A 106 -13.00 11.24 -30.20
N PRO A 107 -11.83 11.68 -29.70
CA PRO A 107 -10.80 12.29 -30.54
C PRO A 107 -10.04 11.22 -31.34
N GLY A 108 -9.22 11.64 -32.31
CA GLY A 108 -8.35 10.71 -33.04
C GLY A 108 -7.34 9.99 -32.13
N ILE A 109 -6.90 8.80 -32.52
CA ILE A 109 -6.01 7.91 -31.72
C ILE A 109 -4.74 8.62 -31.24
N GLU A 110 -4.11 9.45 -32.07
CA GLU A 110 -2.91 10.22 -31.69
C GLU A 110 -3.20 11.16 -30.49
N MET A 111 -4.35 11.83 -30.52
CA MET A 111 -4.76 12.73 -29.45
C MET A 111 -5.17 11.95 -28.19
N GLN A 112 -5.85 10.81 -28.35
CA GLN A 112 -6.13 9.91 -27.22
C GLN A 112 -4.83 9.50 -26.51
N THR A 113 -3.80 9.14 -27.27
CA THR A 113 -2.48 8.77 -26.74
C THR A 113 -1.85 9.91 -25.92
N LYS A 114 -1.86 11.13 -26.46
CA LYS A 114 -1.36 12.33 -25.77
C LYS A 114 -2.12 12.60 -24.47
N ILE A 115 -3.45 12.46 -24.50
CA ILE A 115 -4.30 12.64 -23.31
C ILE A 115 -3.97 11.57 -22.26
N VAL A 116 -3.88 10.29 -22.65
CA VAL A 116 -3.56 9.19 -21.73
C VAL A 116 -2.20 9.40 -21.07
N GLN A 117 -1.17 9.79 -21.84
CA GLN A 117 0.15 10.09 -21.30
C GLN A 117 0.10 11.20 -20.25
N LEU A 118 -0.62 12.30 -20.54
CA LEU A 118 -0.78 13.41 -19.61
C LEU A 118 -1.49 12.97 -18.32
N LEU A 119 -2.60 12.24 -18.44
CA LEU A 119 -3.38 11.76 -17.30
C LEU A 119 -2.57 10.79 -16.43
N ASN A 120 -1.82 9.87 -17.05
CA ASN A 120 -0.95 8.94 -16.33
C ASN A 120 0.18 9.68 -15.59
N ALA A 121 0.78 10.70 -16.23
CA ALA A 121 1.80 11.53 -15.58
C ALA A 121 1.23 12.29 -14.37
N MET A 122 0.02 12.85 -14.50
CA MET A 122 -0.66 13.53 -13.39
C MET A 122 -0.99 12.56 -12.24
N GLN A 123 -1.48 11.35 -12.54
CA GLN A 123 -1.74 10.33 -11.52
C GLN A 123 -0.47 9.91 -10.78
N LEU A 124 0.65 9.79 -11.49
CA LEU A 124 1.94 9.49 -10.86
C LEU A 124 2.37 10.62 -9.91
N LEU A 125 2.23 11.88 -10.33
CA LEU A 125 2.55 13.03 -9.48
C LEU A 125 1.69 13.08 -8.22
N ILE A 126 0.39 12.76 -8.33
CA ILE A 126 -0.51 12.69 -7.18
C ILE A 126 -0.08 11.58 -6.21
N LYS A 127 0.21 10.37 -6.72
CA LYS A 127 0.71 9.26 -5.87
C LYS A 127 2.00 9.60 -5.15
N ASN A 128 2.94 10.25 -5.85
CA ASN A 128 4.20 10.69 -5.25
C ASN A 128 3.97 11.76 -4.17
N ARG A 129 3.05 12.70 -4.40
CA ARG A 129 2.65 13.67 -3.39
C ARG A 129 2.13 12.98 -2.14
N ASP A 130 1.21 12.04 -2.28
CA ASP A 130 0.61 11.35 -1.13
C ASP A 130 1.67 10.56 -0.36
N SER A 131 2.58 9.87 -1.05
CA SER A 131 3.72 9.19 -0.43
C SER A 131 4.65 10.16 0.31
N LEU A 132 4.93 11.34 -0.25
CA LEU A 132 5.76 12.36 0.42
C LEU A 132 5.07 12.95 1.64
N ILE A 133 3.75 13.20 1.57
CA ILE A 133 2.97 13.69 2.70
C ILE A 133 3.04 12.70 3.85
N THR A 134 2.81 11.40 3.60
CA THR A 134 2.92 10.36 4.65
C THR A 134 4.30 10.34 5.29
N LEU A 135 5.38 10.39 4.49
CA LEU A 135 6.75 10.43 5.02
C LEU A 135 7.03 11.68 5.87
N VAL A 136 6.47 12.82 5.49
CA VAL A 136 6.62 14.07 6.25
C VAL A 136 5.79 14.05 7.54
N GLU A 137 4.60 13.44 7.53
CA GLU A 137 3.75 13.26 8.70
C GLU A 137 4.36 12.32 9.74
N ASP A 138 5.13 11.32 9.32
CA ASP A 138 5.81 10.36 10.20
C ASP A 138 7.14 10.92 10.78
N LEU A 139 7.67 12.00 10.21
CA LEU A 139 8.95 12.61 10.60
C LEU A 139 9.01 13.03 12.09
N PRO A 140 7.99 13.65 12.69
CA PRO A 140 7.99 14.00 14.11
C PRO A 140 8.13 12.79 15.03
N GLN A 141 7.52 11.65 14.66
CA GLN A 141 7.63 10.43 15.45
C GLN A 141 9.07 9.91 15.47
N HIS A 142 9.73 9.91 14.31
CA HIS A 142 11.14 9.53 14.22
C HIS A 142 12.06 10.44 15.05
N PHE A 143 11.80 11.76 15.05
CA PHE A 143 12.56 12.67 15.92
C PHE A 143 12.31 12.43 17.40
N ASN A 144 11.07 12.13 17.80
CA ASN A 144 10.74 11.77 19.18
C ASN A 144 11.46 10.49 19.61
N ASP A 145 11.50 9.47 18.77
CA ASP A 145 12.17 8.20 19.06
C ASP A 145 13.68 8.40 19.27
N ILE A 146 14.33 9.19 18.41
CA ILE A 146 15.75 9.55 18.54
C ILE A 146 16.00 10.34 19.82
N SER A 147 15.12 11.30 20.14
CA SER A 147 15.23 12.10 21.36
C SER A 147 15.13 11.24 22.61
N MET A 148 14.14 10.33 22.67
CA MET A 148 13.99 9.39 23.78
C MET A 148 15.21 8.47 23.92
N GLN A 149 15.76 8.00 22.80
CA GLN A 149 16.95 7.16 22.83
C GLN A 149 18.18 7.93 23.34
N ALA A 150 18.38 9.16 22.90
CA ALA A 150 19.46 10.03 23.37
C ALA A 150 19.34 10.34 24.87
N GLU A 151 18.13 10.61 25.36
CA GLU A 151 17.88 10.80 26.80
C GLU A 151 18.19 9.53 27.59
N SER A 152 17.76 8.37 27.11
CA SER A 152 18.03 7.08 27.76
C SER A 152 19.53 6.81 27.88
N HIS A 153 20.29 7.04 26.80
CA HIS A 153 21.75 6.91 26.82
C HIS A 153 22.41 7.90 27.78
N THR A 154 21.95 9.15 27.80
CA THR A 154 22.47 10.17 28.73
C THR A 154 22.23 9.78 30.19
N ARG A 155 21.04 9.26 30.52
CA ARG A 155 20.73 8.74 31.87
C ARG A 155 21.63 7.57 32.24
N HIS A 156 21.84 6.62 31.32
CA HIS A 156 22.74 5.49 31.55
C HIS A 156 24.18 5.91 31.81
N LEU A 157 24.70 6.88 31.03
CA LEU A 157 26.04 7.42 31.23
C LEU A 157 26.18 8.09 32.59
N ASN A 158 25.22 8.94 32.96
CA ASN A 158 25.24 9.61 34.27
C ASN A 158 25.24 8.60 35.42
N LEU A 159 24.38 7.57 35.35
CA LEU A 159 24.37 6.48 36.32
C LEU A 159 25.71 5.76 36.39
N GLY A 160 26.34 5.49 35.24
CA GLY A 160 27.68 4.89 35.18
C GLY A 160 28.74 5.77 35.85
N PHE A 161 28.73 7.08 35.62
CA PHE A 161 29.64 8.02 36.27
C PHE A 161 29.42 8.10 37.79
N ASP A 162 28.16 8.14 38.24
CA ASP A 162 27.82 8.12 39.66
C ASP A 162 28.32 6.83 40.34
N GLN A 163 28.19 5.69 39.66
CA GLN A 163 28.70 4.41 40.14
C GLN A 163 30.23 4.42 40.28
N VAL A 164 30.96 4.97 39.31
CA VAL A 164 32.42 5.11 39.36
C VAL A 164 32.82 6.03 40.51
N GLN A 165 32.13 7.16 40.69
CA GLN A 165 32.38 8.09 41.79
C GLN A 165 32.16 7.42 43.15
N ASN A 166 31.07 6.67 43.31
CA ASN A 166 30.79 5.92 44.53
C ASN A 166 31.84 4.83 44.79
N CYS A 167 32.28 4.12 43.75
CA CYS A 167 33.38 3.15 43.85
C CYS A 167 34.67 3.81 44.32
N TYR A 168 35.02 4.96 43.74
CA TYR A 168 36.19 5.74 44.14
C TYR A 168 36.13 6.13 45.62
N ILE A 169 35.02 6.71 46.07
CA ILE A 169 34.82 7.09 47.48
C ILE A 169 34.94 5.88 48.41
N SER A 170 34.32 4.75 48.05
CA SER A 170 34.40 3.51 48.81
C SER A 170 35.84 2.98 48.90
N LEU A 171 36.58 3.03 47.78
CA LEU A 171 37.97 2.59 47.71
C LEU A 171 38.88 3.45 48.60
N LEU A 172 38.72 4.77 48.56
CA LEU A 172 39.43 5.69 49.46
C LEU A 172 39.20 5.33 50.93
N HIS A 173 37.93 5.12 51.31
CA HIS A 173 37.59 4.77 52.69
C HIS A 173 38.24 3.44 53.11
N LYS A 174 38.24 2.42 52.24
CA LYS A 174 38.93 1.14 52.50
C LYS A 174 40.45 1.28 52.61
N ILE A 175 41.07 2.10 51.75
CA ILE A 175 42.52 2.36 51.77
C ILE A 175 42.90 3.00 53.11
N PHE A 176 42.25 4.10 53.48
CA PHE A 176 42.67 4.89 54.65
C PHE A 176 42.28 4.26 55.99
N LYS A 177 41.34 3.31 56.03
CA LYS A 177 41.10 2.47 57.21
C LYS A 177 42.02 1.26 57.31
N GLY A 178 42.85 1.00 56.30
CA GLY A 178 43.77 -0.14 56.26
C GLY A 178 43.09 -1.49 55.98
N ASP A 179 41.79 -1.49 55.65
CA ASP A 179 41.04 -2.71 55.35
C ASP A 179 41.36 -3.27 53.95
N LEU A 180 41.76 -2.40 53.02
CA LEU A 180 42.16 -2.79 51.67
C LEU A 180 43.32 -3.81 51.71
N PHE A 181 44.31 -3.59 52.57
CA PHE A 181 45.51 -4.43 52.68
C PHE A 181 45.24 -5.81 53.29
N LYS A 182 44.09 -5.99 53.95
CA LYS A 182 43.63 -7.29 54.45
C LYS A 182 42.96 -8.11 53.34
N GLU A 183 42.34 -7.46 52.35
CA GLU A 183 41.58 -8.09 51.26
C GLU A 183 42.45 -8.45 50.03
N ILE A 184 43.62 -7.83 49.84
CA ILE A 184 44.48 -7.99 48.63
C ILE A 184 45.24 -9.32 48.54
N GLN A 185 45.03 -10.30 49.44
CA GLN A 185 45.75 -11.59 49.39
C GLN A 185 45.48 -12.43 48.10
N GLN A 186 44.51 -12.06 47.25
CA GLN A 186 44.33 -12.59 45.89
C GLN A 186 44.04 -11.45 44.88
N PRO A 187 45.02 -11.02 44.06
CA PRO A 187 44.92 -9.81 43.24
C PRO A 187 43.94 -9.92 42.05
N ASP A 188 43.78 -11.12 41.49
CA ASP A 188 43.26 -11.28 40.12
C ASP A 188 41.75 -11.00 39.96
N ASN A 189 41.01 -10.89 41.06
CA ASN A 189 39.54 -10.68 41.06
C ASN A 189 39.08 -9.44 41.84
N PHE A 190 40.02 -8.62 42.33
CA PHE A 190 39.74 -7.58 43.32
C PHE A 190 38.87 -6.43 42.77
N ILE A 191 39.23 -5.93 41.58
CA ILE A 191 38.51 -4.80 40.93
C ILE A 191 37.07 -5.20 40.57
N GLU A 192 36.88 -6.42 40.05
CA GLU A 192 35.56 -6.89 39.61
C GLU A 192 34.63 -7.19 40.81
N GLN A 193 35.16 -7.69 41.92
CA GLN A 193 34.39 -7.92 43.15
C GLN A 193 34.03 -6.63 43.89
N LEU A 194 34.89 -5.61 43.87
CA LEU A 194 34.63 -4.30 44.47
C LEU A 194 33.45 -3.59 43.82
N CYS A 195 33.36 -3.63 42.49
CA CYS A 195 32.25 -3.04 41.76
C CYS A 195 30.96 -3.86 41.94
N LYS A 196 31.02 -5.19 41.97
CA LYS A 196 29.82 -6.05 42.15
C LYS A 196 29.19 -5.96 43.55
N LYS A 197 29.99 -5.84 44.63
CA LYS A 197 29.47 -5.85 46.01
C LYS A 197 28.70 -4.58 46.41
N ASN A 198 29.03 -3.45 45.80
CA ASN A 198 28.35 -2.17 46.06
C ASN A 198 27.09 -1.99 45.18
N MET A 199 26.81 -2.88 44.22
CA MET A 199 25.58 -2.87 43.42
C MET A 199 24.40 -3.59 44.08
N SER A 200 24.62 -4.32 45.19
CA SER A 200 23.56 -5.07 45.90
C SER A 200 22.99 -4.35 47.13
N GLN A 201 23.32 -3.07 47.35
CA GLN A 201 22.86 -2.29 48.53
C GLN A 201 22.18 -0.95 48.17
N CYS A 202 21.78 -0.73 46.92
CA CYS A 202 20.90 0.37 46.51
C CYS A 202 19.64 -0.16 45.85
#